data_AF-A0A1U8IVZ6-F1
#
_entry.id   AF-A0A1U8IVZ6-F1
#
_cell.length_a   1.000
_cell.length_b   1.000
_cell.length_c   1.000
_cell.angle_alpha   90.00
_cell.angle_beta   90.00
_cell.angle_gamma   90.00
#
_symmetry.space_group_name_H-M   'P 1'
#
loop_
_entity.id
_entity.type
_entity.pdbx_description
1 polymer ?
#
loop_
_entity_poly.entity_id
_entity_poly.type
_entity_poly.pdbx_seq_one_letter_code
_entity_poly.pdbx_strand_id
1 'polypeptide(L)'
;MARNGGVAWMRTTEKIDGYDLSTSDTEEVHVLAVDDSLVDRKVIERLLRISSCKVTAVDSGRRALQYLGLDEEIEKKETNGFDGLKVDLIITDYCMPGMTGYELLKKVKESSAFREIPVVIMSSENVIARIDRCLEEGAEDFIVKPVKLSDVKRIIDYTTTELREGEQREGARAKRRGINKRKQREGDDDLSSSPPSTLSSSTSSSPSSSIQSATAPSSPSTLDSPTRRLKMTSSE
;
A
#
# COMPACT_ATOMS: atom_id res chain seq x y z
N MET A 1 0.49 -65.30 -10.70
CA MET A 1 0.49 -64.14 -11.61
C MET A 1 0.88 -62.88 -10.82
N ALA A 2 1.85 -62.11 -11.36
CA ALA A 2 2.32 -60.75 -10.99
C ALA A 2 2.67 -60.46 -9.50
N ARG A 3 3.94 -60.49 -9.05
CA ARG A 3 5.05 -59.50 -9.16
C ARG A 3 4.72 -58.15 -8.47
N ASN A 4 5.29 -57.89 -7.28
CA ASN A 4 6.52 -57.09 -7.01
C ASN A 4 6.26 -55.56 -7.12
N GLY A 5 6.61 -54.67 -6.20
CA GLY A 5 7.39 -54.76 -4.97
C GLY A 5 7.28 -53.42 -4.22
N GLY A 6 7.50 -53.45 -2.90
CA GLY A 6 7.76 -52.24 -2.15
C GLY A 6 9.16 -51.71 -2.46
N VAL A 7 9.37 -50.42 -2.20
CA VAL A 7 10.62 -49.93 -1.60
C VAL A 7 10.43 -48.49 -1.13
N ALA A 8 10.71 -48.30 0.16
CA ALA A 8 11.10 -47.03 0.73
C ALA A 8 12.46 -46.59 0.14
N TRP A 9 12.60 -45.32 -0.18
CA TRP A 9 13.89 -44.64 -0.39
C TRP A 9 13.74 -43.27 0.27
N MET A 10 14.19 -43.09 1.52
CA MET A 10 15.56 -42.76 1.91
C MET A 10 16.19 -41.68 1.02
N ARG A 11 16.45 -40.53 1.65
CA ARG A 11 17.19 -39.38 1.13
C ARG A 11 18.48 -39.86 0.49
N THR A 12 18.67 -39.53 -0.79
CA THR A 12 19.98 -39.56 -1.42
C THR A 12 20.28 -38.14 -1.87
N THR A 13 21.12 -37.46 -1.08
CA THR A 13 21.79 -36.23 -1.48
C THR A 13 22.92 -36.64 -2.42
N GLU A 14 22.71 -36.51 -3.72
CA GLU A 14 23.81 -36.57 -4.68
C GLU A 14 24.33 -35.15 -4.91
N LYS A 15 25.55 -34.93 -4.41
CA LYS A 15 26.40 -33.80 -4.79
C LYS A 15 26.84 -34.03 -6.23
N ILE A 16 26.48 -33.10 -7.11
CA ILE A 16 27.05 -32.99 -8.45
C ILE A 16 27.66 -31.59 -8.54
N ASP A 17 28.87 -31.55 -9.07
CA ASP A 17 29.81 -30.44 -9.05
C ASP A 17 29.27 -29.12 -9.63
N GLY A 18 29.62 -28.03 -8.96
CA GLY A 18 30.18 -26.87 -9.66
C GLY A 18 29.20 -25.97 -10.42
N TYR A 19 28.14 -25.52 -9.77
CA TYR A 19 27.58 -24.18 -10.01
C TYR A 19 27.05 -23.63 -8.69
N ASP A 20 27.79 -22.66 -8.15
CA ASP A 20 27.27 -21.76 -7.12
C ASP A 20 26.17 -20.91 -7.77
N LEU A 21 24.96 -21.45 -7.83
CA LEU A 21 23.78 -20.60 -7.88
C LEU A 21 23.69 -20.02 -6.47
N SER A 22 24.41 -18.92 -6.25
CA SER A 22 23.93 -17.92 -5.33
C SER A 22 22.46 -17.73 -5.69
N THR A 23 21.55 -18.27 -4.88
CA THR A 23 20.20 -17.74 -4.79
C THR A 23 20.42 -16.29 -4.41
N SER A 24 20.57 -15.44 -5.43
CA SER A 24 20.40 -14.02 -5.28
C SER A 24 19.14 -13.90 -4.45
N ASP A 25 19.25 -13.30 -3.27
CA ASP A 25 18.11 -12.75 -2.52
C ASP A 25 17.42 -11.77 -3.47
N THR A 26 16.70 -12.27 -4.47
CA THR A 26 15.70 -11.51 -5.17
C THR A 26 14.58 -11.43 -4.17
N GLU A 27 14.44 -10.26 -3.55
CA GLU A 27 13.28 -9.94 -2.72
C GLU A 27 12.03 -10.24 -3.56
N GLU A 28 11.40 -11.39 -3.32
CA GLU A 28 10.16 -11.77 -4.00
C GLU A 28 9.09 -10.78 -3.54
N VAL A 29 8.41 -10.14 -4.49
CA VAL A 29 7.30 -9.21 -4.19
C VAL A 29 6.27 -9.94 -3.34
N HIS A 30 6.02 -9.41 -2.16
CA HIS A 30 5.08 -10.00 -1.23
C HIS A 30 3.71 -9.34 -1.35
N VAL A 31 2.71 -10.14 -1.73
CA VAL A 31 1.35 -9.70 -1.98
C VAL A 31 0.39 -10.22 -0.91
N LEU A 32 -0.36 -9.31 -0.31
CA LEU A 32 -1.50 -9.64 0.55
C LEU A 32 -2.77 -9.69 -0.31
N ALA A 33 -3.30 -10.90 -0.52
CA ALA A 33 -4.54 -11.14 -1.25
C ALA A 33 -5.72 -11.30 -0.29
N VAL A 34 -6.77 -10.50 -0.45
CA VAL A 34 -7.94 -10.44 0.44
C VAL A 34 -9.20 -10.71 -0.38
N ASP A 35 -9.89 -11.82 -0.10
CA ASP A 35 -11.13 -12.18 -0.79
C ASP A 35 -11.94 -13.16 0.07
N ASP A 36 -13.22 -12.89 0.29
CA ASP A 36 -14.10 -13.74 1.12
C ASP A 36 -14.56 -15.00 0.39
N SER A 37 -14.62 -14.96 -0.94
CA SER A 37 -14.88 -16.13 -1.78
C SER A 37 -13.65 -17.03 -1.82
N LEU A 38 -13.77 -18.25 -1.26
CA LEU A 38 -12.67 -19.22 -1.28
C LEU A 38 -12.21 -19.56 -2.70
N VAL A 39 -13.14 -19.58 -3.66
CA VAL A 39 -12.83 -19.87 -5.06
C VAL A 39 -12.00 -18.74 -5.66
N ASP A 40 -12.46 -17.49 -5.53
CA ASP A 40 -11.75 -16.33 -6.08
C ASP A 40 -10.40 -16.13 -5.39
N ARG A 41 -10.36 -16.31 -4.05
CA ARG A 41 -9.12 -16.29 -3.27
C ARG A 41 -8.10 -17.31 -3.79
N LYS A 42 -8.53 -18.53 -4.12
CA LYS A 42 -7.64 -19.56 -4.67
C LYS A 42 -7.19 -19.25 -6.10
N VAL A 43 -8.05 -18.65 -6.91
CA VAL A 43 -7.69 -18.20 -8.26
C VAL A 43 -6.62 -17.13 -8.19
N ILE A 44 -6.83 -16.05 -7.42
CA ILE A 44 -5.85 -14.96 -7.32
C ILE A 44 -4.54 -15.44 -6.67
N GLU A 45 -4.60 -16.27 -5.62
CA GLU A 45 -3.42 -16.88 -4.98
C GLU A 45 -2.60 -17.68 -6.00
N ARG A 46 -3.26 -18.46 -6.87
CA ARG A 46 -2.58 -19.24 -7.91
C ARG A 46 -1.96 -18.34 -8.97
N LEU A 47 -2.67 -17.32 -9.45
CA LEU A 47 -2.17 -16.41 -10.47
C LEU A 47 -0.94 -15.63 -10.00
N LEU A 48 -0.97 -15.13 -8.76
CA LEU A 48 0.16 -14.42 -8.15
C LEU A 48 1.38 -15.33 -7.96
N ARG A 49 1.18 -16.58 -7.51
CA ARG A 49 2.28 -17.56 -7.40
C ARG A 49 2.90 -17.93 -8.74
N ILE A 50 2.11 -17.99 -9.82
CA ILE A 50 2.64 -18.22 -11.18
C ILE A 50 3.52 -17.04 -11.63
N SER A 51 3.23 -15.84 -11.13
CA SER A 51 4.03 -14.63 -11.38
C SER A 51 5.20 -14.45 -10.40
N SER A 52 5.62 -15.52 -9.71
CA SER A 52 6.75 -15.54 -8.76
C SER A 52 6.60 -14.59 -7.58
N CYS A 53 5.38 -14.32 -7.15
CA CYS A 53 5.12 -13.55 -5.93
C CYS A 53 5.03 -14.47 -4.71
N LYS A 54 5.54 -13.98 -3.58
CA LYS A 54 5.14 -14.50 -2.27
C LYS A 54 3.71 -14.01 -2.00
N VAL A 55 2.83 -14.90 -1.54
CA VAL A 55 1.41 -14.57 -1.34
C VAL A 55 0.95 -14.96 0.05
N THR A 56 0.43 -13.99 0.78
CA THR A 56 -0.40 -14.21 1.97
C THR A 56 -1.84 -14.00 1.58
N ALA A 57 -2.69 -15.03 1.73
CA ALA A 57 -4.10 -14.96 1.40
C ALA A 57 -4.96 -14.97 2.68
N VAL A 58 -5.85 -13.98 2.81
CA VAL A 58 -6.79 -13.85 3.94
C VAL A 58 -8.22 -13.73 3.42
N ASP A 59 -9.18 -14.04 4.28
CA ASP A 59 -10.59 -14.22 3.89
C ASP A 59 -11.49 -13.00 4.16
N SER A 60 -10.96 -11.92 4.69
CA SER A 60 -11.76 -10.77 5.10
C SER A 60 -10.89 -9.54 5.34
N GLY A 61 -11.49 -8.35 5.18
CA GLY A 61 -10.83 -7.08 5.49
C GLY A 61 -10.36 -7.00 6.94
N ARG A 62 -11.11 -7.55 7.90
CA ARG A 62 -10.69 -7.59 9.32
C ARG A 62 -9.40 -8.40 9.51
N ARG A 63 -9.29 -9.58 8.90
CA ARG A 63 -8.06 -10.38 8.97
C ARG A 63 -6.88 -9.69 8.27
N ALA A 64 -7.14 -8.94 7.21
CA ALA A 64 -6.12 -8.13 6.56
C ALA A 64 -5.59 -7.04 7.50
N LEU A 65 -6.46 -6.31 8.20
CA LEU A 65 -6.04 -5.32 9.20
C LEU A 65 -5.27 -5.95 10.36
N GLN A 66 -5.73 -7.10 10.87
CA GLN A 66 -5.01 -7.84 11.91
C GLN A 66 -3.61 -8.25 11.43
N TYR A 67 -3.50 -8.74 10.19
CA TYR A 67 -2.22 -9.11 9.58
C TYR A 67 -1.29 -7.90 9.42
N LEU A 68 -1.83 -6.73 9.07
CA LEU A 68 -1.08 -5.48 8.97
C LEU A 68 -0.81 -4.83 10.34
N GLY A 69 -1.33 -5.37 11.45
CA GLY A 69 -1.22 -4.74 12.77
C GLY A 69 -1.97 -3.41 12.89
N LEU A 70 -3.01 -3.21 12.08
CA LEU A 70 -3.90 -2.04 12.09
C LEU A 70 -5.19 -2.25 12.88
N ASP A 71 -5.37 -3.43 13.49
CA ASP A 71 -6.52 -3.69 14.34
C ASP A 71 -6.20 -3.28 15.80
N GLU A 72 -6.67 -2.09 16.18
CA GLU A 72 -6.46 -1.47 17.51
C GLU A 72 -7.03 -2.33 18.66
N GLU A 73 -7.99 -3.22 18.40
CA GLU A 73 -8.61 -4.07 19.42
C GLU A 73 -7.71 -5.22 19.90
N ILE A 74 -6.65 -5.58 19.14
CA ILE A 74 -5.85 -6.79 19.37
C ILE A 74 -4.42 -6.48 19.85
N GLU A 75 -4.08 -5.22 20.15
CA GLU A 75 -2.74 -4.80 20.63
C GLU A 75 -2.24 -5.54 21.90
N LYS A 76 -3.07 -6.35 22.58
CA LYS A 76 -2.73 -6.99 23.86
C LYS A 76 -2.80 -8.52 23.91
N LYS A 77 -3.15 -9.21 22.83
CA LYS A 77 -3.24 -10.68 22.88
C LYS A 77 -2.63 -11.31 21.63
N GLU A 78 -1.35 -11.66 21.76
CA GLU A 78 -0.65 -12.58 20.86
C GLU A 78 -0.37 -12.04 19.45
N THR A 79 0.58 -11.12 19.33
CA THR A 79 1.35 -10.90 18.08
C THR A 79 2.35 -12.04 17.80
N ASN A 80 1.99 -13.28 18.13
CA ASN A 80 2.88 -14.45 18.13
C ASN A 80 2.89 -15.20 16.78
N GLY A 81 3.07 -14.52 15.64
CA GLY A 81 3.31 -15.29 14.41
C GLY A 81 3.39 -14.59 13.07
N PHE A 82 3.24 -13.27 13.00
CA PHE A 82 3.43 -12.52 11.74
C PHE A 82 4.57 -11.52 11.91
N ASP A 83 5.76 -12.06 12.14
CA ASP A 83 6.99 -11.32 12.32
C ASP A 83 7.34 -10.57 11.04
N GLY A 84 7.12 -9.25 11.01
CA GLY A 84 7.89 -8.30 10.19
C GLY A 84 7.90 -8.51 8.67
N LEU A 85 6.96 -9.27 8.09
CA LEU A 85 6.93 -9.46 6.64
C LEU A 85 6.41 -8.19 5.98
N LYS A 86 7.33 -7.42 5.41
CA LYS A 86 7.03 -6.29 4.50
C LYS A 86 6.05 -6.78 3.43
N VAL A 87 4.95 -6.05 3.27
CA VAL A 87 3.99 -6.24 2.18
C VAL A 87 4.30 -5.18 1.15
N ASP A 88 4.44 -5.59 -0.10
CA ASP A 88 4.78 -4.70 -1.20
C ASP A 88 3.56 -4.33 -2.04
N LEU A 89 2.48 -5.12 -1.94
CA LEU A 89 1.23 -4.91 -2.67
C LEU A 89 0.05 -5.53 -1.92
N ILE A 90 -1.09 -4.84 -1.92
CA ILE A 90 -2.36 -5.37 -1.43
C ILE A 90 -3.32 -5.51 -2.61
N ILE A 91 -3.93 -6.68 -2.76
CA ILE A 91 -5.01 -6.91 -3.72
C ILE A 91 -6.24 -7.36 -2.93
N THR A 92 -7.35 -6.63 -3.01
CA THR A 92 -8.56 -6.91 -2.22
C THR A 92 -9.82 -6.96 -3.09
N ASP A 93 -10.74 -7.86 -2.77
CA ASP A 93 -12.10 -7.78 -3.27
C ASP A 93 -12.84 -6.56 -2.69
N TYR A 94 -13.74 -5.97 -3.47
CA TYR A 94 -14.56 -4.84 -3.06
C TYR A 94 -15.72 -5.26 -2.15
N CYS A 95 -16.43 -6.33 -2.51
CA CYS A 95 -17.70 -6.74 -1.92
C CYS A 95 -17.48 -7.86 -0.88
N MET A 96 -16.93 -7.49 0.27
CA MET A 96 -16.75 -8.42 1.40
C MET A 96 -17.79 -8.17 2.50
N PRO A 97 -18.27 -9.21 3.21
CA PRO A 97 -19.18 -9.07 4.33
C PRO A 97 -18.52 -8.37 5.53
N GLY A 98 -19.27 -7.49 6.18
CA GLY A 98 -18.86 -6.78 7.39
C GLY A 98 -17.95 -5.57 7.14
N MET A 99 -16.91 -5.74 6.33
CA MET A 99 -16.01 -4.65 5.89
C MET A 99 -15.75 -4.75 4.40
N THR A 100 -15.99 -3.66 3.68
CA THR A 100 -15.75 -3.60 2.22
C THR A 100 -14.27 -3.40 1.90
N GLY A 101 -13.86 -3.75 0.67
CA GLY A 101 -12.50 -3.48 0.19
C GLY A 101 -12.17 -1.97 0.15
N TYR A 102 -13.18 -1.11 -0.05
CA TYR A 102 -13.01 0.34 0.02
C TYR A 102 -12.70 0.83 1.44
N GLU A 103 -13.37 0.28 2.46
CA GLU A 103 -13.08 0.60 3.86
C GLU A 103 -11.68 0.11 4.27
N LEU A 104 -11.26 -1.07 3.78
CA LEU A 104 -9.90 -1.56 3.96
C LEU A 104 -8.88 -0.62 3.31
N LEU A 105 -9.10 -0.22 2.05
CA LEU A 105 -8.26 0.75 1.34
C LEU A 105 -8.08 2.03 2.14
N LYS A 106 -9.19 2.61 2.60
CA LYS A 106 -9.17 3.85 3.39
C LYS A 106 -8.30 3.70 4.65
N LYS A 107 -8.50 2.64 5.43
CA LYS A 107 -7.71 2.38 6.64
C LYS A 107 -6.21 2.18 6.36
N VAL A 108 -5.88 1.50 5.25
CA VAL A 108 -4.49 1.33 4.82
C VAL A 108 -3.86 2.68 4.44
N LYS A 109 -4.59 3.52 3.71
CA LYS A 109 -4.11 4.83 3.24
C LYS A 109 -4.04 5.89 4.34
N GLU A 110 -4.88 5.78 5.37
CA GLU A 110 -4.80 6.60 6.59
C GLU A 110 -3.60 6.23 7.48
N SER A 111 -3.10 5.00 7.39
CA SER A 111 -1.94 4.56 8.18
C SER A 111 -0.63 5.10 7.65
N SER A 112 0.15 5.77 8.50
CA SER A 112 1.47 6.29 8.14
C SER A 112 2.47 5.21 7.72
N ALA A 113 2.31 3.98 8.21
CA ALA A 113 3.20 2.86 7.93
C ALA A 113 2.89 2.16 6.58
N PHE A 114 1.63 2.22 6.12
CA PHE A 114 1.18 1.43 4.96
C PHE A 114 0.61 2.26 3.81
N ARG A 115 0.47 3.58 3.96
CA ARG A 115 -0.09 4.47 2.92
C ARG A 115 0.65 4.38 1.57
N GLU A 116 1.95 4.08 1.61
CA GLU A 116 2.80 3.98 0.42
C GLU A 116 2.63 2.64 -0.31
N ILE A 117 2.01 1.65 0.32
CA ILE A 117 1.76 0.36 -0.31
C ILE A 117 0.68 0.55 -1.39
N PRO A 118 0.92 0.10 -2.65
CA PRO A 118 -0.10 0.08 -3.68
C PRO A 118 -1.24 -0.86 -3.28
N VAL A 119 -2.48 -0.41 -3.49
CA VAL A 119 -3.68 -1.19 -3.19
C VAL A 119 -4.50 -1.32 -4.47
N VAL A 120 -4.72 -2.55 -4.93
CA VAL A 120 -5.54 -2.85 -6.10
C VAL A 120 -6.87 -3.43 -5.65
N ILE A 121 -7.96 -2.90 -6.20
CA ILE A 121 -9.32 -3.37 -5.92
C ILE A 121 -9.78 -4.33 -7.02
N MET A 122 -10.40 -5.44 -6.63
CA MET A 122 -11.09 -6.37 -7.53
C MET A 122 -12.60 -6.31 -7.29
N SER A 123 -13.41 -6.35 -8.34
CA SER A 123 -14.87 -6.33 -8.20
C SER A 123 -15.54 -7.15 -9.30
N SER A 124 -16.60 -7.88 -8.96
CA SER A 124 -17.47 -8.54 -9.94
C SER A 124 -18.36 -7.56 -10.70
N GLU A 125 -18.57 -6.36 -10.16
CA GLU A 125 -19.39 -5.31 -10.76
C GLU A 125 -18.51 -4.24 -11.42
N ASN A 126 -18.93 -3.77 -12.59
CA ASN A 126 -18.30 -2.67 -13.32
C ASN A 126 -19.12 -1.39 -13.17
N VAL A 127 -19.00 -0.74 -12.00
CA VAL A 127 -19.72 0.51 -11.68
C VAL A 127 -18.74 1.67 -11.67
N ILE A 128 -18.84 2.57 -12.64
CA ILE A 128 -17.91 3.70 -12.82
C ILE A 128 -17.76 4.55 -11.55
N ALA A 129 -18.88 4.95 -10.93
CA ALA A 129 -18.86 5.72 -9.69
C ALA A 129 -18.20 5.00 -8.49
N ARG A 130 -18.02 3.67 -8.55
CA ARG A 130 -17.26 2.91 -7.56
C ARG A 130 -15.77 2.92 -7.88
N ILE A 131 -15.43 2.73 -9.15
CA ILE A 131 -14.05 2.78 -9.64
C ILE A 131 -13.45 4.15 -9.31
N ASP A 132 -14.15 5.23 -9.69
CA ASP A 132 -13.70 6.60 -9.46
C ASP A 132 -13.44 6.86 -7.97
N ARG A 133 -14.37 6.48 -7.09
CA ARG A 133 -14.20 6.62 -5.64
C ARG A 133 -13.00 5.84 -5.08
N CYS A 134 -12.69 4.66 -5.61
CA CYS A 134 -11.53 3.89 -5.15
C CYS A 134 -10.23 4.56 -5.60
N LEU A 135 -10.17 5.04 -6.85
CA LEU A 135 -9.00 5.72 -7.38
C LEU A 135 -8.76 7.07 -6.67
N GLU A 136 -9.83 7.83 -6.38
CA GLU A 136 -9.76 9.08 -5.61
C GLU A 136 -9.23 8.88 -4.18
N GLU A 137 -9.55 7.74 -3.54
CA GLU A 137 -9.03 7.37 -2.22
C GLU A 137 -7.58 6.87 -2.27
N GLY A 138 -6.99 6.73 -3.46
CA GLY A 138 -5.60 6.32 -3.64
C GLY A 138 -5.40 4.83 -3.89
N ALA A 139 -6.42 4.13 -4.44
CA ALA A 139 -6.19 2.83 -5.07
C ALA A 139 -5.28 2.98 -6.30
N GLU A 140 -4.40 2.01 -6.48
CA GLU A 140 -3.44 1.97 -7.60
C GLU A 140 -4.11 1.54 -8.91
N ASP A 141 -4.97 0.53 -8.85
CA ASP A 141 -5.71 0.01 -9.99
C ASP A 141 -7.04 -0.61 -9.54
N PHE A 142 -7.96 -0.79 -10.49
CA PHE A 142 -9.24 -1.46 -10.30
C PHE A 142 -9.45 -2.52 -11.38
N ILE A 143 -9.60 -3.78 -10.97
CA ILE A 143 -9.81 -4.92 -11.86
C ILE A 143 -11.24 -5.42 -11.75
N VAL A 144 -11.89 -5.60 -12.90
CA VAL A 144 -13.18 -6.30 -12.99
C VAL A 144 -12.94 -7.81 -13.11
N LYS A 145 -13.54 -8.60 -12.21
CA LYS A 145 -13.48 -10.06 -12.23
C LYS A 145 -14.20 -10.62 -13.48
N PRO A 146 -13.76 -11.76 -14.05
CA PRO A 146 -12.72 -12.65 -13.57
C PRO A 146 -11.31 -12.15 -13.86
N VAL A 147 -10.43 -12.24 -12.86
CA VAL A 147 -9.03 -11.80 -12.97
C VAL A 147 -8.25 -12.70 -13.91
N LYS A 148 -7.47 -12.10 -14.82
CA LYS A 148 -6.62 -12.84 -15.77
C LYS A 148 -5.15 -12.74 -15.36
N LEU A 149 -4.34 -13.68 -15.85
CA LEU A 149 -2.90 -13.66 -15.65
C LEU A 149 -2.25 -12.38 -16.20
N SER A 150 -2.80 -11.82 -17.29
CA SER A 150 -2.33 -10.54 -17.86
C SER A 150 -2.49 -9.37 -16.91
N ASP A 151 -3.57 -9.35 -16.11
CA ASP A 151 -3.83 -8.26 -15.16
C ASP A 151 -2.83 -8.33 -14.01
N VAL A 152 -2.60 -9.53 -13.48
CA VAL A 152 -1.62 -9.76 -12.42
C VAL A 152 -0.21 -9.38 -12.89
N LYS A 153 0.21 -9.84 -14.07
CA LYS A 153 1.54 -9.48 -14.61
C LYS A 153 1.73 -7.97 -14.73
N ARG A 154 0.74 -7.26 -15.27
CA ARG A 154 0.77 -5.80 -15.40
C ARG A 154 1.01 -5.11 -14.06
N ILE A 155 0.30 -5.54 -13.01
CA ILE A 155 0.43 -4.95 -11.67
C ILE A 155 1.81 -5.25 -11.08
N ILE A 156 2.27 -6.50 -11.16
CA ILE A 156 3.56 -6.89 -10.58
C ILE A 156 4.73 -6.20 -11.28
N ASP A 157 4.68 -6.08 -12.62
CA ASP A 157 5.70 -5.38 -13.39
C ASP A 157 5.79 -3.91 -12.97
N TYR A 158 4.64 -3.25 -12.75
CA TYR A 158 4.58 -1.90 -12.24
C TYR A 158 5.15 -1.78 -10.82
N THR A 159 4.69 -2.60 -9.88
CA THR A 159 5.17 -2.59 -8.48
C THR A 159 6.68 -2.84 -8.39
N THR A 160 7.20 -3.80 -9.17
CA THR A 160 8.63 -4.14 -9.16
C THR A 160 9.48 -3.01 -9.73
N THR A 161 8.97 -2.27 -10.70
CA THR A 161 9.67 -1.12 -11.30
C THR A 161 9.79 0.03 -10.30
N GLU A 162 8.69 0.36 -9.61
CA GLU A 162 8.68 1.43 -8.59
C GLU A 162 9.61 1.14 -7.41
N LEU A 163 9.65 -0.12 -6.94
CA LEU A 163 10.57 -0.54 -5.87
C LEU A 163 12.04 -0.32 -6.26
N ARG A 164 12.42 -0.70 -7.49
CA ARG A 164 13.80 -0.56 -8.00
C ARG A 164 14.20 0.90 -8.22
N GLU A 165 13.27 1.76 -8.64
CA GLU A 165 13.55 3.19 -8.81
C GLU A 165 13.67 3.94 -7.49
N GLY A 166 12.86 3.57 -6.49
CA GLY A 166 12.90 4.14 -5.13
C GLY A 166 14.25 3.93 -4.44
N GLU A 167 14.82 2.73 -4.54
CA GLU A 167 16.13 2.38 -3.98
C GLU A 167 17.27 3.22 -4.57
N GLN A 168 17.22 3.50 -5.88
CA GLN A 168 18.24 4.32 -6.55
C GLN A 168 18.17 5.80 -6.13
N ARG A 169 16.96 6.33 -5.88
CA ARG A 169 16.76 7.72 -5.39
C ARG A 169 17.25 7.89 -3.95
N GLU A 170 16.97 6.92 -3.07
CA GLU A 170 17.48 6.87 -1.69
C GLU A 170 19.02 6.75 -1.64
N GLY A 171 19.59 5.84 -2.44
CA GLY A 171 21.04 5.63 -2.54
C GLY A 171 21.80 6.88 -3.01
N ALA A 172 21.27 7.60 -4.01
CA ALA A 172 21.86 8.86 -4.48
C ALA A 172 21.80 9.98 -3.42
N ARG A 173 20.72 10.04 -2.63
CA ARG A 173 20.54 11.02 -1.54
C ARG A 173 21.45 10.73 -0.35
N ALA A 174 21.65 9.46 0.01
CA ALA A 174 22.60 9.03 1.04
C ALA A 174 24.06 9.34 0.65
N LYS A 175 24.43 9.11 -0.62
CA LYS A 175 25.77 9.42 -1.16
C LYS A 175 26.09 10.92 -1.15
N ARG A 176 25.11 11.77 -1.49
CA ARG A 176 25.23 13.25 -1.39
C ARG A 176 25.41 13.73 0.05
N ARG A 177 24.72 13.13 1.02
CA ARG A 177 24.90 13.44 2.46
C ARG A 177 26.26 13.00 3.00
N GLY A 178 26.81 11.89 2.50
CA GLY A 178 28.16 11.42 2.86
C GLY A 178 29.29 12.29 2.33
N ILE A 179 29.14 12.86 1.12
CA ILE A 179 30.13 13.74 0.49
C ILE A 179 30.28 15.06 1.26
N ASN A 180 29.19 15.65 1.76
CA ASN A 180 29.25 16.91 2.52
C ASN A 180 29.88 16.78 3.93
N LYS A 181 29.95 15.58 4.52
CA LYS A 181 30.61 15.37 5.83
C LYS A 181 32.13 15.23 5.75
N ARG A 182 32.69 14.92 4.58
CA ARG A 182 34.15 14.76 4.40
C ARG A 182 34.89 16.07 4.08
N LYS A 183 34.17 17.15 3.74
CA LYS A 183 34.76 18.44 3.37
C LYS A 183 34.79 19.49 4.50
N GLN A 184 34.58 19.08 5.75
CA GLN A 184 34.54 19.97 6.91
C GLN A 184 35.50 19.56 8.04
N ARG A 185 36.57 18.83 7.70
CA ARG A 185 37.69 18.49 8.60
C ARG A 185 39.01 18.66 7.86
N GLU A 186 39.31 19.88 7.45
CA GLU A 186 40.66 20.32 7.08
C GLU A 186 40.63 21.86 7.06
N GLY A 187 41.34 22.48 8.00
CA GLY A 187 41.56 23.93 8.06
C GLY A 187 41.25 24.59 9.41
N ASP A 188 42.04 24.29 10.44
CA ASP A 188 42.39 25.29 11.45
C ASP A 188 43.55 26.11 10.88
N ASP A 189 43.47 27.45 10.93
CA ASP A 189 44.55 28.41 11.27
C ASP A 189 44.17 29.87 10.90
N ASP A 190 43.96 30.66 11.95
CA ASP A 190 44.40 32.04 12.22
C ASP A 190 43.96 33.32 11.44
N LEU A 191 43.59 34.31 12.29
CA LEU A 191 43.78 35.78 12.24
C LEU A 191 42.93 36.74 11.35
N SER A 192 42.19 37.60 12.07
CA SER A 192 42.15 39.08 11.97
C SER A 192 41.79 39.78 10.65
N SER A 193 40.71 40.58 10.69
CA SER A 193 40.67 42.05 10.44
C SER A 193 39.37 42.50 9.76
N SER A 194 38.72 43.51 10.33
CA SER A 194 37.54 44.22 9.77
C SER A 194 37.95 45.22 8.64
N PRO A 195 37.04 46.06 8.09
CA PRO A 195 36.53 46.02 6.71
C PRO A 195 37.06 47.17 5.82
N PRO A 196 36.54 47.33 4.57
CA PRO A 196 35.96 48.63 4.26
C PRO A 196 34.70 48.60 3.37
N SER A 197 33.93 49.67 3.51
CA SER A 197 32.76 50.12 2.74
C SER A 197 33.14 50.81 1.42
N THR A 198 32.31 50.69 0.36
CA THR A 198 31.80 51.80 -0.50
C THR A 198 30.77 51.35 -1.56
N LEU A 199 29.58 51.95 -1.48
CA LEU A 199 28.68 52.54 -2.51
C LEU A 199 28.64 51.96 -3.95
N SER A 200 27.45 51.53 -4.42
CA SER A 200 26.53 52.37 -5.26
C SER A 200 25.33 51.59 -5.86
N SER A 201 24.13 52.17 -5.62
CA SER A 201 22.88 52.25 -6.45
C SER A 201 22.67 51.26 -7.63
N SER A 202 21.49 50.65 -7.83
CA SER A 202 20.21 51.34 -8.11
C SER A 202 19.07 50.33 -8.39
N THR A 203 17.84 50.66 -7.94
CA THR A 203 16.50 50.45 -8.57
C THR A 203 16.03 49.01 -8.88
N SER A 204 14.78 48.55 -8.63
CA SER A 204 13.48 49.23 -8.58
C SER A 204 12.38 48.32 -7.98
N SER A 205 11.44 48.95 -7.24
CA SER A 205 9.97 48.71 -7.17
C SER A 205 9.37 47.31 -6.91
N SER A 206 8.94 47.08 -5.66
CA SER A 206 7.54 46.90 -5.13
C SER A 206 6.42 46.20 -5.95
N PRO A 207 5.28 45.76 -5.33
CA PRO A 207 5.00 45.39 -3.94
C PRO A 207 4.17 44.08 -3.74
N SER A 208 4.09 43.65 -2.48
CA SER A 208 3.11 42.71 -1.92
C SER A 208 1.66 43.16 -2.05
N SER A 209 0.75 42.20 -2.24
CA SER A 209 -0.67 42.33 -1.90
C SER A 209 -1.09 41.25 -0.91
N SER A 210 -1.32 41.69 0.32
CA SER A 210 -2.09 40.98 1.34
C SER A 210 -3.57 41.05 0.98
N ILE A 211 -4.28 39.93 0.97
CA ILE A 211 -5.76 39.92 0.93
C ILE A 211 -6.29 39.14 2.13
N GLN A 212 -7.20 39.83 2.80
CA GLN A 212 -7.91 39.52 4.03
C GLN A 212 -8.92 38.37 3.81
N SER A 213 -9.04 37.46 4.77
CA SER A 213 -10.11 36.47 4.82
C SER A 213 -11.21 37.01 5.74
N ALA A 214 -12.37 37.30 5.16
CA ALA A 214 -13.54 37.78 5.86
C ALA A 214 -14.32 36.65 6.55
N THR A 215 -14.92 37.04 7.66
CA THR A 215 -15.76 36.34 8.63
C THR A 215 -17.08 35.79 8.06
N ALA A 216 -17.61 34.78 8.76
CA ALA A 216 -18.90 34.11 8.58
C ALA A 216 -20.12 35.06 8.55
N PRO A 217 -21.31 34.53 8.19
CA PRO A 217 -22.35 34.53 9.21
C PRO A 217 -23.22 33.26 9.31
N SER A 218 -23.76 33.19 10.52
CA SER A 218 -24.74 32.33 11.17
C SER A 218 -26.08 32.09 10.46
N SER A 219 -26.66 30.93 10.78
CA SER A 219 -28.08 30.53 10.63
C SER A 219 -29.07 31.51 11.29
N PRO A 220 -30.37 31.40 10.95
CA PRO A 220 -31.33 31.09 12.01
C PRO A 220 -32.43 30.07 11.62
N SER A 221 -32.88 29.39 12.66
CA SER A 221 -34.01 28.44 12.77
C SER A 221 -35.39 29.10 12.68
N THR A 222 -36.43 28.34 12.29
CA THR A 222 -37.74 28.15 13.01
C THR A 222 -38.67 27.25 12.16
N LEU A 223 -39.08 26.09 12.71
CA LEU A 223 -40.46 25.73 13.13
C LEU A 223 -41.47 25.46 11.99
N ASP A 224 -41.92 24.21 11.82
CA ASP A 224 -43.26 23.77 12.27
C ASP A 224 -43.52 22.27 11.94
N SER A 225 -44.17 21.58 12.87
CA SER A 225 -44.82 20.26 12.80
C SER A 225 -45.97 20.36 13.82
N PRO A 226 -47.13 19.65 13.76
CA PRO A 226 -47.36 18.29 13.23
C PRO A 226 -48.72 18.14 12.48
N THR A 227 -49.16 16.98 11.99
CA THR A 227 -50.23 16.16 12.64
C THR A 227 -50.59 14.90 11.80
N ARG A 228 -50.43 13.72 12.42
CA ARG A 228 -51.33 12.55 12.51
C ARG A 228 -52.44 12.33 11.43
N ARG A 229 -52.47 11.16 10.77
CA ARG A 229 -53.67 10.29 10.72
C ARG A 229 -53.41 8.83 10.31
N LEU A 230 -53.98 7.92 11.10
CA LEU A 230 -54.12 6.47 10.91
C LEU A 230 -55.03 6.11 9.73
N LYS A 231 -54.81 4.95 9.08
CA LYS A 231 -55.89 3.97 8.86
C LYS A 231 -55.37 2.54 8.67
N MET A 232 -55.80 1.68 9.59
CA MET A 232 -55.90 0.23 9.50
C MET A 232 -56.99 -0.15 8.49
N THR A 233 -56.81 -1.22 7.71
CA THR A 233 -57.89 -2.15 7.34
C THR A 233 -57.36 -3.56 7.19
N SER A 234 -57.91 -4.46 8.00
CA SER A 234 -57.85 -5.93 7.95
C SER A 234 -58.39 -6.48 6.62
N SER A 235 -57.87 -7.61 6.14
CA SER A 235 -58.52 -8.95 6.13
C SER A 235 -59.88 -9.01 5.46
N GLU A 236 -59.92 -9.62 4.28
CA GLU A 236 -60.73 -10.81 3.93
C GLU A 236 -59.96 -11.62 2.88
#